data_AF-A0A8T7BX07-F1
#
_entry.id   AF-A0A8T7BX07-F1
#
_cell.length_a   1.000
_cell.length_b   1.000
_cell.length_c   1.000
_cell.angle_alpha   90.00
_cell.angle_beta   90.00
_cell.angle_gamma   90.00
#
_symmetry.space_group_name_H-M   'P 1'
#
loop_
_entity.id
_entity.type
_entity.pdbx_description
1 polymer ?
#
loop_
_entity_poly.entity_id
_entity_poly.type
_entity_poly.pdbx_seq_one_letter_code
_entity_poly.pdbx_strand_id
1 'polypeptide(L)'
;LEQSPQARKTTALIENEFSPRNKQLVEEQKGLQTMEERLAKDAAVMSENERRNLERDIINKRRELKRDEDEFREDLTFRRNEELAKIQTEIINAIQIVARDNNFDLVMSEGVIFASAKVDMTDMVIQYLSDQAAAE
;
A
#
# COMPACT_ATOMS: atom_id res chain seq x y z
N LEU A 1 5.40 15.17 0.72
CA LEU A 1 5.30 13.77 1.20
C LEU A 1 5.52 12.78 0.07
N GLU A 2 4.64 12.69 -0.93
CA GLU A 2 4.76 11.69 -2.03
C GLU A 2 6.03 11.82 -2.90
N GLN A 3 6.60 13.02 -2.99
CA GLN A 3 7.81 13.28 -3.77
C GLN A 3 9.10 13.00 -3.00
N SER A 4 9.05 12.70 -1.69
CA SER A 4 10.28 12.47 -0.94
C SER A 4 10.94 11.15 -1.34
N PRO A 5 12.29 11.10 -1.41
CA PRO A 5 13.02 9.86 -1.69
C PRO A 5 12.67 8.73 -0.70
N GLN A 6 12.44 9.08 0.57
CA GLN A 6 12.04 8.17 1.64
C GLN A 6 10.71 7.49 1.29
N ALA A 7 9.70 8.25 0.86
CA ALA A 7 8.38 7.70 0.50
C ALA A 7 8.45 6.71 -0.67
N ARG A 8 9.27 7.00 -1.69
CA ARG A 8 9.48 6.08 -2.82
C ARG A 8 10.17 4.79 -2.40
N LYS A 9 11.22 4.89 -1.58
CA LYS A 9 11.95 3.72 -1.06
C LYS A 9 11.03 2.84 -0.21
N THR A 10 10.25 3.44 0.68
CA THR A 10 9.34 2.69 1.55
C THR A 10 8.20 2.03 0.79
N THR A 11 7.67 2.67 -0.25
CA THR A 11 6.66 2.05 -1.13
C THR A 11 7.19 0.76 -1.75
N ALA A 12 8.41 0.78 -2.31
CA ALA A 12 9.03 -0.41 -2.88
C ALA A 12 9.32 -1.49 -1.84
N LEU A 13 9.68 -1.12 -0.60
CA LEU A 13 9.87 -2.07 0.50
C LEU A 13 8.57 -2.75 0.89
N ILE A 14 7.48 -1.99 1.05
CA ILE A 14 6.15 -2.52 1.36
C ILE A 14 5.68 -3.44 0.22
N GLU A 15 5.86 -3.06 -1.04
CA GLU A 15 5.53 -3.93 -2.18
C GLU A 15 6.29 -5.28 -2.12
N ASN A 16 7.57 -5.24 -1.77
CA ASN A 16 8.37 -6.46 -1.63
C ASN A 16 7.93 -7.32 -0.42
N GLU A 17 7.63 -6.69 0.72
CA GLU A 17 7.15 -7.35 1.94
C GLU A 17 5.82 -8.10 1.67
N PHE A 18 4.91 -7.48 0.92
CA PHE A 18 3.57 -8.02 0.65
C PHE A 18 3.47 -8.87 -0.63
N SER A 19 4.49 -8.87 -1.49
CA SER A 19 4.51 -9.62 -2.76
C SER A 19 4.22 -11.12 -2.61
N PRO A 20 4.80 -11.86 -1.63
CA PRO A 20 4.49 -13.28 -1.46
C PRO A 20 3.02 -13.53 -1.14
N ARG A 21 2.43 -12.73 -0.24
CA ARG A 21 1.04 -12.87 0.18
C ARG A 21 0.07 -12.51 -0.94
N ASN A 22 0.39 -11.49 -1.73
CA ASN A 22 -0.38 -11.15 -2.92
C ASN A 22 -0.36 -12.29 -3.96
N LYS A 23 0.79 -12.94 -4.17
CA LYS A 23 0.87 -14.10 -5.07
C LYS A 23 0.00 -15.26 -4.60
N GLN A 24 0.00 -15.54 -3.30
CA GLN A 24 -0.85 -16.57 -2.71
C GLN A 24 -2.34 -16.29 -2.94
N LEU A 25 -2.80 -15.06 -2.69
CA LEU A 25 -4.20 -14.67 -2.95
C LEU A 25 -4.59 -14.85 -4.42
N VAL A 26 -3.69 -14.49 -5.35
CA VAL A 26 -3.91 -14.68 -6.79
C VAL A 26 -4.00 -16.17 -7.16
N GLU A 27 -3.19 -17.02 -6.53
CA GLU A 27 -3.25 -18.48 -6.73
C GLU A 27 -4.55 -19.08 -6.17
N GLU A 28 -4.97 -18.66 -4.98
CA GLU A 28 -6.23 -19.07 -4.36
C GLU A 28 -7.44 -18.65 -5.19
N GLN A 29 -7.43 -17.42 -5.72
CA GLN A 29 -8.45 -16.91 -6.63
C GLN A 29 -8.54 -17.74 -7.92
N LYS A 30 -7.41 -18.07 -8.55
CA LYS A 30 -7.37 -18.94 -9.74
C LYS A 30 -7.87 -20.35 -9.43
N GLY A 31 -7.50 -20.89 -8.27
CA GLY A 31 -7.97 -22.18 -7.80
C GLY A 31 -9.49 -22.21 -7.62
N LEU A 32 -10.06 -21.18 -7.00
CA LEU A 32 -11.50 -21.01 -6.84
C LEU A 32 -12.21 -20.91 -8.20
N GLN A 33 -11.70 -20.08 -9.11
CA GLN A 33 -12.25 -19.94 -10.46
C GLN A 33 -12.26 -21.29 -11.21
N THR A 34 -11.19 -22.07 -11.09
CA THR A 34 -11.10 -23.39 -11.73
C THR A 34 -12.16 -24.35 -11.18
N MET A 35 -12.45 -24.31 -9.87
CA MET A 35 -13.51 -25.12 -9.26
C MET A 35 -14.90 -24.69 -9.72
N GLU A 36 -15.13 -23.38 -9.81
CA GLU A 36 -16.39 -22.82 -10.32
C GLU A 36 -16.62 -23.21 -11.78
N GLU A 37 -15.59 -23.13 -12.62
CA GLU A 37 -15.65 -23.57 -14.02
C GLU A 37 -15.92 -25.08 -14.15
N ARG A 38 -15.27 -25.89 -13.30
CA ARG A 38 -15.50 -27.35 -13.26
C ARG A 38 -16.94 -27.66 -12.87
N LEU A 39 -17.47 -27.00 -11.85
CA LEU A 39 -18.87 -27.15 -11.46
C LEU A 39 -19.80 -26.74 -12.62
N ALA A 40 -19.54 -25.63 -13.29
CA ALA A 40 -20.37 -25.15 -14.39
C ALA A 40 -20.37 -26.09 -15.61
N LYS A 41 -19.23 -26.69 -15.95
CA LYS A 41 -19.07 -27.58 -17.11
C LYS A 41 -19.54 -29.01 -16.84
N ASP A 42 -19.18 -29.55 -15.67
CA ASP A 42 -19.31 -30.98 -15.39
C ASP A 42 -20.52 -31.31 -14.49
N ALA A 43 -21.29 -30.31 -14.03
CA ALA A 43 -22.43 -30.54 -13.12
C ALA A 43 -23.45 -31.57 -13.65
N ALA A 44 -23.65 -31.63 -14.97
CA ALA A 44 -24.60 -32.55 -15.59
C ALA A 44 -24.11 -34.02 -15.62
N VAL A 45 -22.80 -34.25 -15.49
CA VAL A 45 -22.18 -35.59 -15.52
C VAL A 45 -21.69 -36.07 -14.14
N MET A 46 -21.66 -35.17 -13.15
CA MET A 46 -21.31 -35.49 -11.76
C MET A 46 -22.44 -36.25 -11.04
N SER A 47 -22.07 -37.11 -10.09
CA SER A 47 -23.04 -37.63 -9.12
C SER A 47 -23.52 -36.52 -8.18
N GLU A 48 -24.72 -36.68 -7.60
CA GLU A 48 -25.24 -35.70 -6.62
C GLU A 48 -24.27 -35.48 -5.44
N ASN A 49 -23.61 -36.53 -4.96
CA ASN A 49 -22.67 -36.43 -3.84
C ASN A 49 -21.42 -35.63 -4.23
N GLU A 50 -20.84 -35.89 -5.39
CA GLU A 50 -19.69 -35.12 -5.89
C GLU A 50 -20.05 -33.65 -6.12
N ARG A 51 -21.23 -33.39 -6.70
CA ARG A 51 -21.72 -32.03 -6.93
C ARG A 51 -21.89 -31.27 -5.62
N ARG A 52 -22.55 -31.89 -4.62
CA ARG A 52 -22.72 -31.29 -3.28
C ARG A 52 -21.40 -31.01 -2.58
N ASN A 53 -20.43 -31.91 -2.69
CA ASN A 53 -19.10 -31.72 -2.11
C ASN A 53 -18.38 -30.55 -2.78
N LEU A 54 -18.37 -30.50 -4.11
CA LEU A 54 -17.74 -29.40 -4.86
C LEU A 54 -18.39 -28.04 -4.58
N GLU A 55 -19.73 -27.98 -4.52
CA GLU A 55 -20.47 -26.77 -4.13
C GLU A 55 -20.07 -26.29 -2.72
N ARG A 56 -19.96 -27.20 -1.76
CA ARG A 56 -19.52 -26.88 -0.39
C ARG A 56 -18.08 -26.37 -0.37
N ASP A 57 -17.19 -27.01 -1.10
CA ASP A 57 -15.77 -26.61 -1.16
C ASP A 57 -15.60 -25.23 -1.78
N ILE A 58 -16.35 -24.92 -2.85
CA ILE A 58 -16.40 -23.59 -3.47
C ILE A 58 -16.86 -22.53 -2.45
N ILE A 59 -17.94 -22.80 -1.71
CA ILE A 59 -18.45 -21.86 -0.70
C ILE A 59 -17.41 -21.62 0.40
N ASN A 60 -16.75 -22.67 0.87
CA ASN A 60 -15.72 -22.58 1.90
C ASN A 60 -14.52 -21.77 1.40
N LYS A 61 -13.97 -22.10 0.23
CA LYS A 61 -12.83 -21.39 -0.36
C LYS A 61 -13.14 -19.94 -0.69
N ARG A 62 -14.36 -19.63 -1.13
CA ARG A 62 -14.78 -18.24 -1.36
C ARG A 62 -14.79 -17.41 -0.07
N ARG A 63 -15.23 -18.01 1.04
CA ARG A 63 -15.24 -17.33 2.35
C ARG A 63 -13.82 -17.13 2.89
N GLU A 64 -12.98 -18.14 2.74
CA GLU A 64 -11.56 -18.09 3.10
C GLU A 64 -10.84 -17.00 2.30
N LEU A 65 -10.92 -17.04 0.96
CA LEU A 65 -10.32 -16.03 0.08
C LEU A 65 -10.77 -14.61 0.45
N LYS A 66 -12.07 -14.41 0.69
CA LYS A 66 -12.58 -13.10 1.09
C LYS A 66 -11.97 -12.62 2.40
N ARG A 67 -11.90 -13.49 3.42
CA ARG A 67 -11.30 -13.15 4.70
C ARG A 67 -9.82 -12.78 4.53
N ASP A 68 -9.10 -13.57 3.74
CA ASP A 68 -7.66 -13.39 3.54
C ASP A 68 -7.36 -12.14 2.69
N GLU A 69 -8.25 -11.78 1.74
CA GLU A 69 -8.22 -10.49 1.01
C GLU A 69 -8.46 -9.29 1.93
N ASP A 70 -9.42 -9.40 2.85
CA ASP A 70 -9.75 -8.33 3.80
C ASP A 70 -8.58 -8.12 4.78
N GLU A 71 -8.02 -9.20 5.34
CA GLU A 71 -6.84 -9.15 6.20
C GLU A 71 -5.62 -8.57 5.46
N PHE A 72 -5.38 -8.98 4.21
CA PHE A 72 -4.30 -8.43 3.40
C PHE A 72 -4.45 -6.91 3.17
N ARG A 73 -5.67 -6.44 2.90
CA ARG A 73 -5.95 -5.00 2.72
C ARG A 73 -5.76 -4.22 4.01
N GLU A 74 -6.19 -4.76 5.13
CA GLU A 74 -6.01 -4.16 6.44
C GLU A 74 -4.54 -4.04 6.80
N ASP A 75 -3.78 -5.14 6.68
CA ASP A 75 -2.34 -5.18 6.96
C ASP A 75 -1.56 -4.21 6.05
N LEU A 76 -1.87 -4.20 4.76
CA LEU A 76 -1.24 -3.28 3.80
C LEU A 76 -1.52 -1.82 4.15
N THR A 77 -2.77 -1.51 4.51
CA THR A 77 -3.17 -0.16 4.91
C THR A 77 -2.49 0.25 6.21
N PHE A 78 -2.44 -0.65 7.18
CA PHE A 78 -1.79 -0.42 8.47
C PHE A 78 -0.30 -0.15 8.28
N ARG A 79 0.43 -1.02 7.55
CA ARG A 79 1.86 -0.85 7.30
C ARG A 79 2.14 0.42 6.50
N ARG A 80 1.33 0.74 5.49
CA ARG A 80 1.46 1.99 4.75
C ARG A 80 1.28 3.21 5.66
N ASN A 81 0.26 3.21 6.51
CA ASN A 81 0.00 4.34 7.42
C ASN A 81 1.10 4.49 8.48
N GLU A 82 1.60 3.38 9.03
CA GLU A 82 2.70 3.38 9.98
C GLU A 82 3.95 4.03 9.38
N GLU A 83 4.33 3.63 8.17
CA GLU A 83 5.49 4.18 7.49
C GLU A 83 5.29 5.63 7.04
N LEU A 84 4.09 5.98 6.56
CA LEU A 84 3.77 7.36 6.21
C LEU A 84 3.84 8.29 7.43
N ALA A 85 3.43 7.84 8.60
CA ALA A 85 3.54 8.62 9.84
C ALA A 85 5.01 8.87 10.23
N LYS A 86 5.89 7.87 10.06
CA LYS A 86 7.34 8.03 10.28
C LYS A 86 7.93 9.07 9.31
N ILE A 87 7.65 8.92 8.02
CA ILE A 87 8.13 9.85 6.99
C ILE A 87 7.59 11.27 7.24
N GLN A 88 6.32 11.41 7.64
CA GLN A 88 5.75 12.71 7.95
C GLN A 88 6.51 13.39 9.09
N THR A 89 6.89 12.64 10.12
CA THR A 89 7.69 13.15 11.25
C THR A 89 9.07 13.61 10.78
N GLU A 90 9.75 12.82 9.94
CA GLU A 90 11.04 13.19 9.35
C GLU A 90 10.94 14.46 8.49
N ILE A 91 9.90 14.57 7.66
CA ILE A 91 9.66 15.75 6.84
C ILE A 91 9.43 16.99 7.71
N ILE A 92 8.64 16.89 8.78
CA ILE A 92 8.41 18.01 9.71
C ILE A 92 9.74 18.47 10.32
N ASN A 93 10.59 17.53 10.73
CA ASN A 93 11.90 17.85 11.27
C ASN A 93 12.81 18.53 10.23
N ALA A 94 12.83 18.01 9.00
CA ALA A 94 13.57 18.62 7.89
C ALA A 94 13.07 20.03 7.56
N ILE A 95 11.75 20.24 7.53
CA ILE A 95 11.14 21.57 7.35
C ILE A 95 11.64 22.53 8.42
N GLN A 96 11.64 22.13 9.70
CA GLN A 96 12.11 22.98 10.78
C GLN A 96 13.59 23.34 10.67
N ILE A 97 14.43 22.40 10.25
CA ILE A 97 15.87 22.64 10.07
C ILE A 97 16.09 23.62 8.92
N VAL A 98 15.53 23.31 7.74
CA VAL A 98 15.64 24.16 6.54
C VAL A 98 15.05 25.55 6.81
N ALA A 99 13.94 25.65 7.55
CA ALA A 99 13.34 26.92 7.93
C ALA A 99 14.29 27.77 8.79
N ARG A 100 14.91 27.17 9.82
CA ARG A 100 15.87 27.88 10.70
C ARG A 100 17.12 28.29 9.94
N ASP A 101 17.70 27.40 9.14
CA ASP A 101 18.94 27.65 8.39
C ASP A 101 18.78 28.78 7.36
N ASN A 102 17.57 28.96 6.84
CA ASN A 102 17.23 30.00 5.88
C ASN A 102 16.49 31.21 6.51
N ASN A 103 16.40 31.27 7.84
CA ASN A 103 15.76 32.36 8.60
C ASN A 103 14.29 32.63 8.22
N PHE A 104 13.50 31.57 7.99
CA PHE A 104 12.06 31.72 7.80
C PHE A 104 11.34 31.95 9.13
N ASP A 105 10.45 32.94 9.16
CA ASP A 105 9.63 33.27 10.33
C ASP A 105 8.35 32.43 10.42
N LEU A 106 7.83 31.95 9.29
CA LEU A 106 6.60 31.16 9.19
C LEU A 106 6.66 30.18 8.03
N VAL A 107 6.20 28.95 8.28
CA VAL A 107 5.99 27.92 7.25
C VAL A 107 4.52 27.51 7.27
N MET A 108 3.91 27.45 6.08
CA MET A 108 2.51 27.02 5.90
C MET A 108 2.47 25.80 4.99
N SER A 109 1.79 24.74 5.43
CA SER A 109 1.64 23.49 4.68
C SER A 109 0.25 23.32 4.04
N GLU A 110 -0.80 23.83 4.69
CA GLU A 110 -2.20 23.67 4.27
C GLU A 110 -2.93 25.02 4.29
N GLY A 111 -4.06 25.11 3.58
CA GLY A 111 -4.90 26.31 3.57
C GLY A 111 -4.39 27.47 2.70
N VAL A 112 -3.38 27.22 1.84
CA VAL A 112 -2.85 28.22 0.92
C VAL A 112 -3.62 28.15 -0.41
N ILE A 113 -4.43 29.17 -0.70
CA ILE A 113 -5.19 29.27 -1.96
C ILE A 113 -4.28 29.70 -3.12
N PHE A 114 -3.29 30.55 -2.84
CA PHE A 114 -2.31 31.02 -3.80
C PHE A 114 -1.01 31.38 -3.10
N ALA A 115 0.11 30.92 -3.66
CA ALA A 115 1.46 31.33 -3.30
C ALA A 115 2.32 31.38 -4.57
N SER A 116 3.24 32.34 -4.65
CA SER A 116 4.20 32.38 -5.75
C SER A 116 5.31 31.34 -5.53
N ALA A 117 5.91 30.81 -6.60
CA ALA A 117 7.04 29.89 -6.50
C ALA A 117 8.23 30.43 -5.69
N LYS A 118 8.36 31.77 -5.53
CA LYS A 118 9.43 32.40 -4.75
C LYS A 118 9.34 32.15 -3.24
N VAL A 119 8.14 31.84 -2.73
CA VAL A 119 7.91 31.55 -1.31
C VAL A 119 7.78 30.04 -1.06
N ASP A 120 7.90 29.23 -2.10
CA ASP A 120 7.85 27.78 -1.99
C ASP A 120 9.23 27.26 -1.58
N MET A 121 9.30 26.55 -0.46
CA MET A 121 10.51 25.92 0.06
C MET A 121 10.53 24.41 -0.15
N THR A 122 9.54 23.85 -0.85
CA THR A 122 9.38 22.40 -1.03
C THR A 122 10.63 21.78 -1.66
N ASP A 123 11.18 22.41 -2.70
CA ASP A 123 12.40 21.93 -3.37
C ASP A 123 13.63 21.97 -2.43
N MET A 124 13.74 22.98 -1.57
CA MET A 124 14.82 23.07 -0.58
C MET A 124 14.74 21.93 0.44
N VAL A 125 13.53 21.61 0.89
CA VAL A 125 13.28 20.50 1.82
C VAL A 125 13.51 19.15 1.14
N ILE A 126 13.07 18.97 -0.11
CA ILE A 126 13.33 17.75 -0.89
C ILE A 126 14.84 17.56 -1.09
N GLN A 127 15.58 18.61 -1.40
CA GLN A 127 17.04 18.55 -1.55
C GLN A 127 17.70 18.13 -0.24
N TYR A 128 17.35 18.78 0.87
CA TYR A 128 17.87 18.42 2.20
C TYR A 128 17.60 16.94 2.54
N LEU A 129 16.38 16.47 2.31
CA LEU A 129 16.00 15.06 2.53
C LEU A 129 16.75 14.09 1.61
N SER A 130 17.09 14.52 0.39
CA SER A 130 17.87 13.72 -0.57
C SER A 130 19.34 13.62 -0.14
N ASP A 131 19.92 14.73 0.33
CA ASP A 131 21.29 14.78 0.82
C ASP A 131 21.46 13.94 2.10
N GLN A 132 20.47 13.98 3.00
CA GLN A 132 20.43 13.11 4.19
C GLN A 132 20.35 11.62 3.80
N ALA A 133 19.47 11.27 2.86
CA ALA A 133 19.32 9.89 2.40
C ALA A 133 20.55 9.37 1.62
N ALA A 134 21.40 10.25 1.09
CA ALA A 134 22.66 9.89 0.43
C ALA A 134 23.85 9.77 1.40
N ALA A 135 23.71 10.32 2.62
CA ALA A 135 24.72 10.25 3.66
C ALA A 135 24.60 9.00 4.56
N GLU A 136 23.43 8.33 4.52
CA GLU A 136 23.16 7.00 5.12
C GLU A 136 23.52 5.85 4.17
#